data_AF-A0A6G3BMZ4-F1
#
_entry.id   AF-A0A6G3BMZ4-F1
#
_cell.length_a   1.000
_cell.length_b   1.000
_cell.length_c   1.000
_cell.angle_alpha   90.00
_cell.angle_beta   90.00
_cell.angle_gamma   90.00
#
_symmetry.space_group_name_H-M   'P 1'
#
loop_
_entity.id
_entity.type
_entity.pdbx_description
1 polymer ?
#
loop_
_entity_poly.entity_id
_entity_poly.type
_entity_poly.pdbx_seq_one_letter_code
_entity_poly.pdbx_strand_id
1 'polypeptide(L)'
;MKLTNRDDWRVIIEIRPRYTHTHISALGFTNLDYDLDGEIDGDPFELTITPRPLGDLGPGLSVGDRLASRDIDAAYKRRCEAMLAEVLRAPHVQSGRVTCTETHTCSHCWLVWEELTADDAADPGCRQDEHSVEGEPVCCGEAIAEFRTERGIPALALGGAA
;
A
#
# COMPACT_ATOMS: atom_id res chain seq x y z
N MET A 1 14.91 3.65 -16.54
CA MET A 1 14.98 3.29 -15.10
C MET A 1 13.60 3.31 -14.45
N LYS A 2 13.34 2.37 -13.52
CA LYS A 2 12.09 2.32 -12.71
C LYS A 2 12.09 3.40 -11.64
N LEU A 3 11.06 4.25 -11.61
CA LEU A 3 10.79 5.19 -10.53
C LEU A 3 9.69 4.61 -9.64
N THR A 4 9.91 4.61 -8.32
CA THR A 4 8.91 4.15 -7.34
C THR A 4 8.42 5.34 -6.54
N ASN A 5 7.13 5.63 -6.64
CA ASN A 5 6.45 6.64 -5.82
C ASN A 5 5.63 5.93 -4.74
N ARG A 6 5.67 6.44 -3.52
CA ARG A 6 4.91 5.93 -2.38
C ARG A 6 3.76 6.88 -2.12
N ASP A 7 2.57 6.51 -2.58
CA ASP A 7 1.48 7.47 -2.73
C ASP A 7 0.53 7.48 -1.54
N ASP A 8 0.41 6.36 -0.81
CA ASP A 8 -0.63 6.23 0.21
C ASP A 8 -0.22 5.30 1.35
N TRP A 9 0.17 5.91 2.48
CA TRP A 9 0.48 5.21 3.72
C TRP A 9 -0.78 4.94 4.54
N ARG A 10 -0.94 3.71 5.01
CA ARG A 10 -2.11 3.26 5.77
C ARG A 10 -1.71 2.37 6.93
N VAL A 11 -2.56 2.34 7.96
CA VAL A 11 -2.49 1.36 9.05
C VAL A 11 -3.63 0.38 8.83
N ILE A 12 -3.31 -0.91 8.74
CA ILE A 12 -4.30 -1.98 8.70
C ILE A 12 -4.24 -2.71 10.04
N ILE A 13 -5.37 -2.86 10.72
CA ILE A 13 -5.46 -3.59 11.99
C ILE A 13 -6.51 -4.69 11.89
N GLU A 14 -6.33 -5.73 12.69
CA GLU A 14 -7.32 -6.78 12.91
C GLU A 14 -7.96 -6.56 14.28
N ILE A 15 -9.27 -6.37 14.29
CA ILE A 15 -10.06 -6.20 15.51
C ILE A 15 -10.81 -7.48 15.77
N ARG A 16 -10.64 -8.06 16.98
CA ARG A 16 -11.61 -9.02 17.51
C ARG A 16 -12.39 -8.31 18.61
N PRO A 17 -13.65 -7.95 18.37
CA PRO A 17 -14.45 -7.28 19.37
C PRO A 17 -14.65 -8.23 20.55
N ARG A 18 -13.91 -7.97 21.62
CA ARG A 18 -14.19 -8.52 22.94
C ARG A 18 -14.92 -7.44 23.71
N TYR A 19 -16.25 -7.46 23.67
CA TYR A 19 -17.04 -6.65 24.59
C TYR A 19 -16.99 -7.31 25.97
N THR A 20 -15.85 -7.19 26.64
CA THR A 20 -15.67 -7.67 28.01
C THR A 20 -16.55 -6.82 28.92
N HIS A 21 -17.69 -7.40 29.32
CA HIS A 21 -18.67 -6.83 30.24
C HIS A 21 -19.41 -5.59 29.74
N THR A 22 -20.22 -5.75 28.69
CA THR A 22 -21.40 -4.88 28.54
C THR A 22 -22.56 -5.54 29.27
N HIS A 23 -23.08 -4.92 30.33
CA HIS A 23 -24.34 -5.38 30.93
C HIS A 23 -25.38 -5.46 29.83
N ILE A 24 -26.09 -6.58 29.72
CA ILE A 24 -27.09 -6.78 28.65
C ILE A 24 -28.23 -5.74 28.73
N SER A 25 -28.40 -5.09 29.89
CA SER A 25 -29.25 -3.90 30.05
C SER A 25 -28.85 -2.73 29.13
N ALA A 26 -27.57 -2.59 28.78
CA ALA A 26 -27.08 -1.59 27.82
C ALA A 26 -27.43 -1.93 26.37
N LEU A 27 -27.94 -3.13 26.08
CA LEU A 27 -28.46 -3.55 24.78
C LEU A 27 -29.97 -3.30 24.64
N GLY A 28 -30.64 -2.79 25.69
CA GLY A 28 -32.04 -2.38 25.63
C GLY A 28 -33.08 -3.49 25.83
N PHE A 29 -32.68 -4.66 26.34
CA PHE A 29 -33.61 -5.74 26.71
C PHE A 29 -34.26 -5.46 28.07
N THR A 30 -35.36 -4.73 28.08
CA THR A 30 -36.14 -4.48 29.31
C THR A 30 -36.66 -5.79 29.92
N ASN A 31 -36.48 -5.97 31.24
CA ASN A 31 -36.87 -7.13 32.08
C ASN A 31 -35.93 -8.36 32.10
N LEU A 32 -34.68 -8.25 31.62
CA LEU A 32 -33.69 -9.33 31.73
C LEU A 32 -32.38 -8.88 32.41
N ASP A 33 -32.38 -7.69 33.01
CA ASP A 33 -31.19 -6.96 33.45
C ASP A 33 -30.37 -7.65 34.55
N TYR A 34 -30.95 -8.62 35.27
CA TYR A 34 -30.32 -9.34 36.39
C TYR A 34 -29.97 -10.80 36.08
N ASP A 35 -30.46 -11.36 34.97
CA ASP A 35 -30.31 -12.79 34.63
C ASP A 35 -29.34 -13.04 33.47
N LEU A 36 -28.76 -11.98 32.91
CA LEU A 36 -27.98 -12.03 31.68
C LEU A 36 -26.55 -11.53 31.89
N ASP A 37 -25.69 -12.47 32.26
CA ASP A 37 -24.23 -12.40 32.08
C ASP A 37 -23.87 -13.15 30.79
N GLY A 38 -23.19 -12.47 29.86
CA GLY A 38 -22.83 -13.08 28.58
C GLY A 38 -21.69 -12.36 27.89
N GLU A 39 -20.94 -13.12 27.08
CA GLU A 39 -19.91 -12.61 26.18
C GLU A 39 -20.50 -12.57 24.77
N ILE A 40 -20.39 -11.41 24.11
CA ILE A 40 -20.61 -11.33 22.66
C ILE A 40 -19.23 -11.44 22.02
N ASP A 41 -18.93 -12.61 21.48
CA ASP A 41 -17.79 -12.84 20.60
C ASP A 41 -18.22 -12.52 19.17
N GLY A 42 -17.47 -11.64 18.50
CA GLY A 42 -17.65 -11.35 17.09
C GLY A 42 -16.47 -11.88 16.28
N ASP A 43 -16.73 -12.21 15.02
CA ASP A 43 -15.65 -12.58 14.09
C ASP A 43 -14.64 -11.44 13.96
N PRO A 44 -13.33 -11.74 13.88
CA PRO A 44 -12.33 -10.73 13.58
C PRO A 44 -12.61 -10.04 12.25
N PHE A 45 -12.38 -8.72 12.19
CA PHE A 45 -12.47 -7.96 10.96
C PHE A 45 -11.27 -7.01 10.80
N GLU A 46 -10.90 -6.74 9.54
CA GLU A 46 -9.85 -5.78 9.23
C GLU A 46 -10.41 -4.36 9.15
N LEU A 47 -9.70 -3.40 9.75
CA LEU A 47 -9.96 -1.98 9.61
C LEU A 47 -8.75 -1.29 8.98
N THR A 48 -9.00 -0.52 7.92
CA THR A 48 -7.99 0.32 7.28
C THR A 48 -8.13 1.76 7.76
N ILE A 49 -7.05 2.33 8.27
CA ILE A 49 -6.98 3.68 8.83
C ILE A 49 -6.01 4.51 7.99
N THR A 50 -6.51 5.61 7.43
CA THR A 50 -5.70 6.59 6.70
C THR A 50 -5.23 7.69 7.66
N PRO A 51 -3.94 8.07 7.66
CA PRO A 51 -3.47 9.20 8.45
C PRO A 51 -4.10 10.49 7.94
N ARG A 52 -4.33 11.44 8.86
CA ARG A 52 -4.67 12.81 8.45
C ARG A 52 -3.52 13.44 7.67
N PRO A 53 -3.80 14.41 6.78
CA PRO A 53 -2.76 15.14 6.05
C PRO A 53 -1.67 15.70 6.97
N LEU A 54 -0.40 15.73 6.53
CA LEU A 54 0.70 16.27 7.33
C LEU A 54 0.46 17.74 7.68
N GLY A 55 -0.07 18.50 6.72
CA GLY A 55 -0.38 19.91 6.87
C GLY A 55 -1.73 20.23 7.50
N ASP A 56 -2.49 19.24 8.00
CA ASP A 56 -3.70 19.49 8.80
C ASP A 56 -3.31 20.00 10.20
N LEU A 57 -3.59 21.29 10.46
CA LEU A 57 -3.30 21.97 11.73
C LEU A 57 -4.56 22.15 12.60
N GLY A 58 -5.68 21.52 12.22
CA GLY A 58 -6.95 21.63 12.92
C GLY A 58 -7.98 22.51 12.21
N PRO A 59 -9.06 22.91 12.90
CA PRO A 59 -10.25 23.49 12.27
C PRO A 59 -9.94 24.75 11.44
N GLY A 60 -10.11 24.65 10.12
CA GLY A 60 -9.97 25.75 9.18
C GLY A 60 -8.52 26.12 8.81
N LEU A 61 -7.51 25.39 9.29
CA LEU A 61 -6.11 25.67 9.01
C LEU A 61 -5.43 24.44 8.41
N SER A 62 -5.08 24.53 7.13
CA SER A 62 -4.28 23.53 6.44
C SER A 62 -3.21 24.18 5.59
N VAL A 63 -2.01 23.59 5.60
CA VAL A 63 -0.95 23.88 4.62
C VAL A 63 -0.75 22.67 3.71
N GLY A 64 -0.14 22.86 2.54
CA GLY A 64 0.24 21.72 1.71
C GLY A 64 1.30 20.87 2.42
N ASP A 65 1.26 19.55 2.26
CA ASP A 65 2.19 18.63 2.94
C ASP A 65 3.67 18.93 2.62
N ARG A 66 3.96 19.46 1.43
CA ARG A 66 5.30 19.92 1.04
C ARG A 66 5.82 21.10 1.87
N LEU A 67 4.92 21.89 2.44
CA LEU A 67 5.28 22.95 3.40
C LEU A 67 5.46 22.38 4.81
N ALA A 68 4.74 21.32 5.15
CA ALA A 68 4.81 20.66 6.46
C ALA A 68 6.05 19.75 6.62
N SER A 69 6.52 19.11 5.54
CA SER A 69 7.69 18.25 5.56
C SER A 69 8.49 18.33 4.25
N ARG A 70 9.82 18.28 4.38
CA ARG A 70 10.74 18.11 3.25
C ARG A 70 10.83 16.66 2.78
N ASP A 71 10.47 15.72 3.65
CA ASP A 71 10.42 14.29 3.40
C ASP A 71 9.02 13.80 3.81
N ILE A 72 8.10 13.86 2.85
CA ILE A 72 6.68 13.55 3.07
C ILE A 72 6.51 12.07 3.39
N ASP A 73 7.18 11.19 2.65
CA ASP A 73 7.07 9.74 2.79
C ASP A 73 7.53 9.29 4.18
N ALA A 74 8.72 9.72 4.62
CA ALA A 74 9.20 9.34 5.94
C ALA A 74 8.34 9.93 7.07
N ALA A 75 7.74 11.10 6.85
CA ALA A 75 6.82 11.70 7.81
C ALA A 75 5.51 10.91 7.93
N TYR A 76 4.91 10.51 6.81
CA TYR A 76 3.71 9.67 6.81
C TYR A 76 3.97 8.28 7.38
N LYS A 77 5.10 7.65 7.03
CA LYS A 77 5.52 6.37 7.61
C LYS A 77 5.60 6.46 9.14
N ARG A 78 6.34 7.43 9.68
CA ARG A 78 6.46 7.64 11.13
C ARG A 78 5.11 7.90 11.80
N ARG A 79 4.22 8.65 11.14
CA ARG A 79 2.87 8.90 11.65
C ARG A 79 2.05 7.62 11.71
N CYS A 80 2.08 6.79 10.67
CA CYS A 80 1.39 5.49 10.66
C CYS A 80 1.96 4.52 11.69
N GLU A 81 3.28 4.48 11.87
CA GLU A 81 3.94 3.67 12.90
C GLU A 81 3.52 4.11 14.31
N ALA A 82 3.46 5.43 14.57
CA ALA A 82 2.98 5.96 15.84
C ALA A 82 1.49 5.66 16.08
N MET A 83 0.65 5.80 15.05
CA MET A 83 -0.77 5.43 15.12
C MET A 83 -0.95 3.95 15.41
N LEU A 84 -0.23 3.07 14.71
CA LEU A 84 -0.28 1.63 14.94
C LEU A 84 0.14 1.29 16.38
N ALA A 85 1.23 1.89 16.87
CA ALA A 85 1.71 1.68 18.23
C ALA A 85 0.69 2.10 19.30
N GLU A 86 -0.09 3.16 19.04
CA GLU A 86 -1.18 3.58 19.94
C GLU A 86 -2.37 2.63 19.87
N VAL A 87 -2.81 2.28 18.65
CA VAL A 87 -3.97 1.42 18.42
C VAL A 87 -3.76 0.01 18.97
N LEU A 88 -2.54 -0.54 18.87
CA LEU A 88 -2.20 -1.85 19.44
C LEU A 88 -2.29 -1.90 20.98
N ARG A 89 -2.44 -0.77 21.67
CA ARG A 89 -2.72 -0.76 23.12
C ARG A 89 -4.17 -1.06 23.44
N ALA A 90 -5.07 -0.98 22.46
CA ALA A 90 -6.49 -1.24 22.66
C ALA A 90 -6.74 -2.75 22.82
N PRO A 91 -7.52 -3.19 23.82
CA PRO A 91 -7.66 -4.61 24.16
C PRO A 91 -8.40 -5.46 23.11
N HIS A 92 -9.12 -4.82 22.18
CA HIS A 92 -9.83 -5.48 21.08
C HIS A 92 -9.02 -5.56 19.78
N VAL A 93 -7.83 -4.96 19.73
CA VAL A 93 -6.94 -5.04 18.55
C VAL A 93 -5.98 -6.21 18.75
N GLN A 94 -6.02 -7.17 17.82
CA GLN A 94 -5.17 -8.36 17.90
C GLN A 94 -3.80 -8.13 17.28
N SER A 95 -3.80 -7.50 16.10
CA SER A 95 -2.61 -7.30 15.29
C SER A 95 -2.79 -6.08 14.40
N GLY A 96 -1.69 -5.64 13.79
CA GLY A 96 -1.75 -4.60 12.77
C GLY A 96 -0.42 -4.41 12.07
N ARG A 97 -0.47 -3.72 10.94
CA ARG A 97 0.66 -3.47 10.03
C ARG A 97 0.54 -2.08 9.41
N VAL A 98 1.69 -1.50 9.09
CA VAL A 98 1.76 -0.30 8.24
C VAL A 98 2.00 -0.77 6.80
N THR A 99 1.19 -0.26 5.87
CA THR A 99 1.32 -0.53 4.44
C THR A 99 1.44 0.77 3.67
N CYS A 100 2.07 0.71 2.50
CA CYS A 100 2.07 1.82 1.56
C CYS A 100 1.73 1.29 0.16
N THR A 101 0.90 2.02 -0.57
CA THR A 101 0.70 1.76 -1.99
C THR A 101 1.88 2.36 -2.75
N GLU A 102 2.56 1.53 -3.52
CA GLU A 102 3.62 1.97 -4.42
C GLU A 102 3.08 2.04 -5.85
N THR A 103 3.33 3.14 -6.54
CA THR A 103 3.19 3.21 -8.00
C THR A 103 4.56 3.24 -8.63
N HIS A 104 4.71 2.53 -9.74
CA HIS A 104 5.95 2.47 -10.48
C HIS A 104 5.76 3.10 -11.85
N THR A 105 6.67 4.00 -12.23
CA THR A 105 6.66 4.66 -13.53
C THR A 105 8.03 4.61 -14.20
N CYS A 106 8.04 4.75 -15.52
CA CYS A 106 9.28 4.81 -16.29
C CYS A 106 9.89 6.22 -16.28
N SER A 107 11.19 6.33 -15.99
CA SER A 107 11.91 7.60 -16.06
C SER A 107 12.01 8.19 -17.47
N HIS A 108 11.84 7.38 -18.51
CA HIS A 108 11.97 7.80 -19.91
C HIS A 108 10.65 8.24 -20.52
N CYS A 109 9.60 7.41 -20.39
CA CYS A 109 8.30 7.68 -20.99
C CYS A 109 7.21 8.12 -19.99
N TRP A 110 7.49 8.10 -18.67
CA TRP A 110 6.57 8.48 -17.59
C TRP A 110 5.28 7.65 -17.50
N LEU A 111 5.14 6.60 -18.31
CA LEU A 111 4.04 5.65 -18.24
C LEU A 111 4.23 4.68 -17.06
N VAL A 112 3.17 3.95 -16.73
CA VAL A 112 3.20 2.88 -15.73
C VAL A 112 4.30 1.89 -16.09
N TRP A 113 5.07 1.50 -15.08
CA TRP A 113 6.16 0.56 -15.24
C TRP A 113 5.60 -0.86 -15.25
N GLU A 114 5.80 -1.53 -16.37
CA GLU A 114 5.43 -2.92 -16.60
C GLU A 114 6.69 -3.70 -17.00
N GLU A 115 6.79 -4.94 -16.53
CA GLU A 115 7.91 -5.85 -16.78
C GLU A 115 7.36 -7.18 -17.27
N LEU A 116 8.12 -7.87 -18.12
CA LEU A 116 7.81 -9.25 -18.48
C LEU A 116 7.90 -10.14 -17.25
N THR A 117 6.85 -10.90 -16.96
CA THR A 117 6.93 -12.01 -16.02
C THR A 117 7.73 -13.16 -16.63
N ALA A 118 8.09 -14.16 -15.82
CA ALA A 118 8.74 -15.38 -16.33
C ALA A 118 7.90 -16.09 -17.41
N ASP A 119 6.57 -16.09 -17.24
CA ASP A 119 5.64 -16.68 -18.21
C ASP A 119 5.59 -15.84 -19.50
N ASP A 120 5.57 -14.51 -19.39
CA ASP A 120 5.59 -13.62 -20.56
C ASP A 120 6.90 -13.73 -21.36
N ALA A 121 8.03 -13.89 -20.66
CA ALA A 121 9.33 -14.08 -21.31
C ALA A 121 9.43 -15.44 -22.03
N ALA A 122 8.72 -16.46 -21.53
CA ALA A 122 8.66 -17.78 -22.14
C ALA A 122 7.67 -17.85 -23.32
N ASP A 123 6.66 -16.98 -23.36
CA ASP A 123 5.68 -16.90 -24.44
C ASP A 123 6.22 -16.09 -25.65
N PRO A 124 6.38 -16.72 -26.83
CA PRO A 124 6.77 -16.01 -28.05
C PRO A 124 5.84 -14.86 -28.45
N GLY A 125 4.59 -14.84 -27.99
CA GLY A 125 3.62 -13.77 -28.25
C GLY A 125 3.79 -12.54 -27.36
N CYS A 126 4.44 -12.68 -26.19
CA CYS A 126 4.63 -11.60 -25.22
C CYS A 126 6.06 -11.05 -25.20
N ARG A 127 7.05 -11.86 -25.59
CA ARG A 127 8.46 -11.46 -25.65
C ARG A 127 8.75 -10.42 -26.74
N GLN A 128 9.72 -9.54 -26.49
CA GLN A 128 10.17 -8.53 -27.47
C GLN A 128 10.99 -9.17 -28.60
N ASP A 129 11.85 -10.13 -28.26
CA ASP A 129 12.59 -10.99 -29.18
C ASP A 129 13.03 -12.29 -28.48
N GLU A 130 13.88 -13.08 -29.13
CA GLU A 130 14.38 -14.34 -28.55
C GLU A 130 15.31 -14.18 -27.35
N HIS A 131 15.77 -12.95 -27.07
CA HIS A 131 16.66 -12.62 -25.96
C HIS A 131 15.91 -12.02 -24.76
N SER A 132 14.59 -11.88 -24.83
CA SER A 132 13.79 -11.39 -23.72
C SER A 132 13.88 -12.26 -22.48
N VAL A 133 13.81 -11.61 -21.32
CA VAL A 133 13.97 -12.24 -20.01
C VAL A 133 13.00 -11.65 -18.99
N GLU A 134 12.75 -12.39 -17.90
CA GLU A 134 11.99 -11.91 -16.76
C GLU A 134 12.56 -10.59 -16.20
N GLY A 135 11.66 -9.65 -15.89
CA GLY A 135 11.98 -8.33 -15.37
C GLY A 135 12.35 -7.30 -16.45
N GLU A 136 12.36 -7.69 -17.73
CA GLU A 136 12.59 -6.75 -18.82
C GLU A 136 11.41 -5.76 -18.93
N PRO A 137 11.66 -4.44 -18.93
CA PRO A 137 10.58 -3.45 -19.05
C PRO A 137 9.91 -3.53 -20.42
N VAL A 138 8.61 -3.24 -20.49
CA VAL A 138 7.85 -3.25 -21.78
C VAL A 138 7.34 -1.87 -22.20
N CYS A 139 7.60 -0.84 -21.40
CA CYS A 139 6.95 0.47 -21.54
C CYS A 139 7.53 1.38 -22.64
N CYS A 140 8.81 1.26 -22.99
CA CYS A 140 9.45 2.00 -24.09
C CYS A 140 10.81 1.40 -24.48
N GLY A 141 11.26 1.71 -25.70
CA GLY A 141 12.54 1.22 -26.24
C GLY A 141 13.74 1.71 -25.45
N GLU A 142 13.72 2.91 -24.88
CA GLU A 142 14.81 3.46 -24.08
C GLU A 142 15.00 2.68 -22.77
N ALA A 143 13.91 2.34 -22.08
CA ALA A 143 13.97 1.52 -20.87
C ALA A 143 14.49 0.12 -21.16
N ILE A 144 14.06 -0.48 -22.28
CA ILE A 144 14.54 -1.78 -22.74
C ILE A 144 16.03 -1.71 -23.06
N ALA A 145 16.45 -0.72 -23.83
CA ALA A 145 17.85 -0.56 -24.25
C ALA A 145 18.78 -0.37 -23.05
N GLU A 146 18.39 0.45 -22.07
CA GLU A 146 19.11 0.63 -20.80
C GLU A 146 19.24 -0.70 -20.04
N PHE A 147 18.12 -1.38 -19.78
CA PHE A 147 18.09 -2.68 -19.09
C PHE A 147 18.96 -3.73 -19.77
N ARG A 148 18.85 -3.84 -21.09
CA ARG A 148 19.63 -4.80 -21.88
C ARG A 148 21.12 -4.48 -21.87
N THR A 149 21.48 -3.20 -21.97
CA THR A 149 22.87 -2.74 -21.88
C THR A 149 23.48 -3.10 -20.53
N GLU A 150 22.77 -2.86 -19.43
CA GLU A 150 23.22 -3.17 -18.07
C GLU A 150 23.42 -4.68 -17.84
N ARG A 151 22.58 -5.51 -18.48
CA ARG A 151 22.62 -6.97 -18.34
C ARG A 151 23.44 -7.68 -19.42
N GLY A 152 24.03 -6.95 -20.37
CA GLY A 152 24.79 -7.52 -21.49
C GLY A 152 23.91 -8.33 -22.46
N ILE A 153 22.62 -8.01 -22.54
CA ILE A 153 21.67 -8.62 -23.47
C ILE A 153 21.75 -7.87 -24.80
N PRO A 154 21.71 -8.55 -25.97
CA PRO A 154 21.71 -7.89 -27.27
C PRO A 154 20.59 -6.86 -27.36
N ALA A 155 20.92 -5.64 -27.82
CA ALA A 155 19.92 -4.61 -28.06
C ALA A 155 18.84 -5.11 -29.03
N LEU A 156 17.59 -4.66 -28.84
CA LEU A 156 16.52 -4.98 -29.77
C LEU A 156 16.96 -4.61 -31.19
N ALA A 157 16.72 -5.52 -32.12
CA ALA A 157 16.79 -5.22 -33.54
C ALA A 157 15.59 -4.33 -33.91
N LEU A 158 15.58 -3.08 -33.42
CA LEU A 158 14.64 -2.08 -33.87
C LEU A 158 14.91 -1.85 -35.36
N GLY A 159 14.09 -2.44 -36.22
CA GLY A 159 13.91 -1.92 -37.57
C GLY A 159 13.45 -0.48 -37.42
N GLY A 160 14.31 0.48 -37.77
CA GLY A 160 14.03 1.90 -37.58
C GLY A 160 12.65 2.27 -38.13
N ALA A 161 11.73 2.63 -37.23
CA ALA A 161 10.52 3.35 -37.59
C ALA A 161 10.80 4.83 -37.34
N ALA A 162 10.82 5.58 -38.44
CA ALA A 162 10.90 7.03 -38.50
C ALA A 162 9.60 7.69 -38.02
#